data_AF-U7UZT0-F1
#
_entry.id   AF-U7UZT0-F1
#
_cell.length_a   1.000
_cell.length_b   1.000
_cell.length_c   1.000
_cell.angle_alpha   90.00
_cell.angle_beta   90.00
_cell.angle_gamma   90.00
#
_symmetry.space_group_name_H-M   'P 1'
#
loop_
_entity.id
_entity.type
_entity.pdbx_description
1 polymer ?
#
loop_
_entity_poly.entity_id
_entity_poly.type
_entity_poly.pdbx_seq_one_letter_code
_entity_poly.pdbx_strand_id
1 'polypeptide(L)'
;MNDYKIARKELARLISVDLKEITYVLYKTGIENSYVSFEIPKKNGESRVIDTPKDKLKWIQRKLSEKLYQMHSDYMTQNGIKTNVSHGFEKNKSIITNAYRHKNKKYLLNVDISDFFSSFNFGRVQGYFYKSREFMFSKEIATIIAQLVCYKGKLPQGAPTSPIISNLIFNIVDIQILALAKEYRLNYTRYADDMSFSTNNKVFEKEYLNFIQELSDLLGKNGFEINQNKTRLEYCSSKQEVTGLTVNNKINASQKFIKNTRAMANQLYKTNSFLIDGKDGTINQLEGRFSFINQLDWLNNKLEYRTTKKKTNKKFISGLNAREKQYQYFLFYKYFFRPNKPTIVTEGKTDILHIKSALMKYCDRYPNFITKVADGEYDFKVYFLNKTKRLNYFLGISGDGADTMKNIWNFYSGKNNYENIYEYMKKKNQAESSNKVNPVILLFDNEQKSDRPLKKFLTYSDVKMDDGQIFKQLKANLFLQTIPLANGLEECEIEDLYQKEVLNVIINGKKFCRNEEDDSEKYFGKHIFSVYIMEHYNEVDFSNFLPILDSIDSLI
;
A
#
# COMPACT_ATOMS: atom_id res chain seq x y z
N MET A 1 -0.59 37.03 -33.95
CA MET A 1 -1.52 36.86 -32.79
C MET A 1 -2.54 35.74 -33.01
N ASN A 2 -2.97 35.44 -34.24
CA ASN A 2 -3.97 34.40 -34.52
C ASN A 2 -3.48 32.98 -34.18
N ASP A 3 -2.20 32.69 -34.43
CA ASP A 3 -1.63 31.34 -34.29
C ASP A 3 -1.58 30.85 -32.84
N TYR A 4 -1.24 31.73 -31.89
CA TYR A 4 -1.31 31.40 -30.46
C TYR A 4 -2.74 31.16 -29.96
N LYS A 5 -3.75 31.81 -30.56
CA LYS A 5 -5.16 31.58 -30.22
C LYS A 5 -5.59 30.20 -30.70
N ILE A 6 -5.16 29.79 -31.89
CA ILE A 6 -5.41 28.46 -32.45
C ILE A 6 -4.68 27.40 -31.61
N ALA A 7 -3.39 27.59 -31.35
CA ALA A 7 -2.57 26.67 -30.55
C ALA A 7 -3.14 26.44 -29.14
N ARG A 8 -3.67 27.48 -28.47
CA ARG A 8 -4.36 27.32 -27.17
C ARG A 8 -5.61 26.44 -27.27
N LYS A 9 -6.40 26.59 -28.34
CA LYS A 9 -7.59 25.75 -28.58
C LYS A 9 -7.21 24.30 -28.84
N GLU A 10 -6.17 24.08 -29.64
CA GLU A 10 -5.65 22.75 -29.95
C GLU A 10 -5.11 22.06 -28.68
N LEU A 11 -4.30 22.76 -27.90
CA LEU A 11 -3.79 22.24 -26.63
C LEU A 11 -4.93 21.92 -25.65
N ALA A 12 -5.90 22.82 -25.50
CA ALA A 12 -7.08 22.62 -24.65
C ALA A 12 -7.83 21.33 -25.01
N ARG A 13 -8.07 21.10 -26.31
CA ARG A 13 -8.68 19.85 -26.82
C ARG A 13 -7.79 18.65 -26.54
N LEU A 14 -6.49 18.75 -26.81
CA LEU A 14 -5.52 17.66 -26.65
C LEU A 14 -5.50 17.13 -25.20
N ILE A 15 -5.51 18.02 -24.21
CA ILE A 15 -5.46 17.65 -22.78
C ILE A 15 -6.85 17.57 -22.12
N SER A 16 -7.94 17.75 -22.88
CA SER A 16 -9.32 17.72 -22.39
C SER A 16 -9.58 18.71 -21.24
N VAL A 17 -9.19 19.96 -21.45
CA VAL A 17 -9.35 21.09 -20.52
C VAL A 17 -10.13 22.21 -21.23
N ASP A 18 -11.00 22.94 -20.52
CA ASP A 18 -11.65 24.13 -21.09
C ASP A 18 -10.60 25.20 -21.43
N LEU A 19 -10.65 25.72 -22.66
CA LEU A 19 -9.85 26.83 -23.14
C LEU A 19 -9.86 28.02 -22.17
N LYS A 20 -11.01 28.27 -21.52
CA LYS A 20 -11.16 29.36 -20.54
C LYS A 20 -10.19 29.20 -19.37
N GLU A 21 -9.97 27.99 -18.88
CA GLU A 21 -9.06 27.73 -17.76
C GLU A 21 -7.60 27.98 -18.15
N ILE A 22 -7.17 27.51 -19.33
CA ILE A 22 -5.81 27.78 -19.84
C ILE A 22 -5.59 29.28 -20.02
N THR A 23 -6.57 29.97 -20.63
CA THR A 23 -6.49 31.41 -20.88
C THR A 23 -6.45 32.21 -19.56
N TYR A 24 -7.26 31.80 -18.59
CA TYR A 24 -7.33 32.42 -17.27
C TYR A 24 -5.99 32.33 -16.53
N VAL A 25 -5.38 31.14 -16.52
CA VAL A 25 -4.08 30.93 -15.85
C VAL A 25 -2.96 31.71 -16.54
N LEU A 26 -2.90 31.70 -17.87
CA LEU A 26 -1.83 32.38 -18.61
C LEU A 26 -1.90 33.92 -18.55
N TYR A 27 -3.11 34.50 -18.66
CA TYR A 27 -3.25 35.93 -18.89
C TYR A 27 -3.94 36.70 -17.76
N LYS A 28 -4.86 36.07 -17.02
CA LYS A 28 -5.61 36.76 -15.97
C LYS A 28 -4.95 36.62 -14.61
N THR A 29 -4.58 35.40 -14.24
CA THR A 29 -3.79 35.15 -13.02
C THR A 29 -2.31 35.41 -13.27
N GLY A 30 -1.81 34.91 -14.40
CA GLY A 30 -0.38 34.86 -14.69
C GLY A 30 0.29 33.65 -14.01
N ILE A 31 1.29 33.08 -14.68
CA ILE A 31 2.03 31.91 -14.20
C ILE A 31 2.74 32.21 -12.89
N GLU A 32 3.33 33.40 -12.76
CA GLU A 32 4.08 33.78 -11.56
C GLU A 32 3.22 33.79 -10.28
N ASN A 33 1.93 34.12 -10.41
CA ASN A 33 0.96 34.13 -9.31
C ASN A 33 0.26 32.79 -9.10
N SER A 34 0.61 31.77 -9.90
CA SER A 34 -0.04 30.45 -9.90
C SER A 34 0.73 29.38 -9.11
N TYR A 35 1.76 29.78 -8.36
CA TYR A 35 2.55 28.90 -7.48
C TYR A 35 2.52 29.36 -6.02
N VAL A 36 2.84 28.44 -5.12
CA VAL A 36 3.12 28.66 -3.71
C VAL A 36 4.46 28.02 -3.39
N SER A 37 5.38 28.80 -2.83
CA SER A 37 6.72 28.35 -2.44
C SER A 37 6.78 28.09 -0.94
N PHE A 38 7.41 27.00 -0.54
CA PHE A 38 7.71 26.68 0.86
C PHE A 38 8.99 25.86 0.98
N GLU A 39 9.59 25.84 2.16
CA GLU A 39 10.85 25.12 2.40
C GLU A 39 10.64 23.79 3.11
N ILE A 40 11.41 22.78 2.71
CA ILE A 40 11.52 21.49 3.39
C ILE A 40 12.98 21.27 3.79
N PRO A 41 13.27 20.84 5.04
CA PRO A 41 14.63 20.51 5.44
C PRO A 41 15.17 19.30 4.66
N LYS A 42 16.38 19.44 4.12
CA LYS A 42 17.20 18.34 3.61
C LYS A 42 17.82 17.59 4.79
N LYS A 43 18.29 16.36 4.53
CA LYS A 43 18.97 15.53 5.54
C LYS A 43 20.26 16.14 6.10
N ASN A 44 20.92 17.03 5.34
CA ASN A 44 22.12 17.75 5.74
C ASN A 44 21.83 19.06 6.49
N GLY A 45 20.56 19.38 6.76
CA GLY A 45 20.15 20.60 7.47
C GLY A 45 19.87 21.82 6.57
N GLU A 46 20.27 21.80 5.31
CA GLU A 46 19.91 22.85 4.34
C GLU A 46 18.42 22.81 3.98
N SER A 47 17.85 23.92 3.52
CA SER A 47 16.49 23.95 2.99
C SER A 47 16.42 23.57 1.50
N ARG A 48 15.30 22.97 1.10
CA ARG A 48 14.88 22.77 -0.29
C ARG A 48 13.59 23.54 -0.52
N VAL A 49 13.64 24.50 -1.44
CA VAL A 49 12.44 25.23 -1.89
C VAL A 49 11.59 24.31 -2.76
N ILE A 50 10.31 24.20 -2.42
CA ILE A 50 9.28 23.49 -3.19
C ILE A 50 8.32 24.53 -3.73
N ASP A 51 8.15 24.52 -5.05
CA ASP A 51 7.23 25.38 -5.77
C ASP A 51 6.04 24.53 -6.24
N THR A 52 4.93 24.62 -5.52
CA THR A 52 3.72 23.86 -5.84
C THR A 52 2.71 24.73 -6.60
N PRO A 53 2.13 24.25 -7.70
CA PRO A 53 1.10 24.98 -8.42
C PRO A 53 -0.20 25.04 -7.61
N LYS A 54 -0.91 26.18 -7.69
CA LYS A 54 -2.27 26.35 -7.17
C LYS A 54 -3.26 25.48 -7.95
N ASP A 55 -4.42 25.19 -7.35
CA ASP A 55 -5.34 24.13 -7.82
C ASP A 55 -5.69 24.17 -9.31
N LYS A 56 -5.98 25.37 -9.86
CA LYS A 56 -6.27 25.53 -11.30
C LYS A 56 -5.11 25.10 -12.18
N LEU A 57 -3.92 25.66 -11.96
CA LEU A 57 -2.73 25.31 -12.75
C LEU A 57 -2.34 23.84 -12.50
N LYS A 58 -2.45 23.38 -11.26
CA LYS A 58 -2.18 21.99 -10.87
C LYS A 58 -3.06 21.00 -11.63
N TRP A 59 -4.34 21.31 -11.81
CA TRP A 59 -5.27 20.50 -12.59
C TRP A 59 -4.90 20.46 -14.08
N ILE A 60 -4.59 21.63 -14.67
CA ILE A 60 -4.12 21.71 -16.07
C ILE A 60 -2.84 20.88 -16.26
N GLN A 61 -1.87 21.03 -15.35
CA GLN A 61 -0.61 20.29 -15.37
C GLN A 61 -0.81 18.78 -15.19
N ARG A 62 -1.75 18.34 -14.35
CA ARG A 62 -2.10 16.91 -14.23
C ARG A 62 -2.63 16.37 -15.56
N LYS A 63 -3.56 17.08 -16.20
CA LYS A 63 -4.11 16.69 -17.51
C LYS A 63 -3.06 16.65 -18.60
N LEU A 64 -2.18 17.65 -18.63
CA LEU A 64 -1.04 17.64 -19.53
C LEU A 64 -0.10 16.46 -19.26
N SER A 65 0.26 16.20 -18.00
CA SER A 65 1.13 15.08 -17.63
C SER A 65 0.54 13.72 -18.01
N GLU A 66 -0.77 13.52 -17.79
CA GLU A 66 -1.50 12.31 -18.20
C GLU A 66 -1.41 12.11 -19.71
N LYS A 67 -1.66 13.19 -20.47
CA LYS A 67 -1.65 13.14 -21.93
C LYS A 67 -0.25 12.90 -22.51
N LEU A 68 0.76 13.58 -21.98
CA LEU A 68 2.16 13.37 -22.37
C LEU A 68 2.60 11.93 -22.10
N TYR A 69 2.22 11.35 -20.95
CA TYR A 69 2.53 9.96 -20.64
C TYR A 69 1.88 9.00 -21.65
N GLN A 70 0.61 9.25 -21.98
CA GLN A 70 -0.12 8.44 -22.95
C GLN A 70 0.58 8.47 -24.31
N MET A 71 0.85 9.67 -24.85
CA MET A 71 1.51 9.84 -26.14
C MET A 71 2.89 9.15 -26.17
N HIS A 72 3.67 9.29 -25.10
CA HIS A 72 4.97 8.62 -24.98
C HIS A 72 4.84 7.10 -24.98
N SER A 73 3.91 6.56 -24.16
CA SER A 73 3.66 5.13 -24.09
C SER A 73 3.23 4.55 -25.44
N ASP A 74 2.37 5.25 -26.17
CA ASP A 74 1.89 4.85 -27.49
C ASP A 74 3.03 4.84 -28.50
N TYR A 75 3.83 5.91 -28.54
CA TYR A 75 5.00 6.02 -29.41
C TYR A 75 6.02 4.89 -29.15
N MET A 76 6.35 4.64 -27.89
CA MET A 76 7.28 3.58 -27.50
C MET A 76 6.77 2.19 -27.92
N THR A 77 5.46 1.95 -27.77
CA THR A 77 4.83 0.68 -28.16
C THR A 77 4.83 0.49 -29.67
N GLN A 78 4.41 1.50 -30.43
CA GLN A 78 4.34 1.47 -31.89
C GLN A 78 5.71 1.25 -32.54
N ASN A 79 6.77 1.81 -31.94
CA ASN A 79 8.14 1.69 -32.45
C ASN A 79 8.92 0.51 -31.83
N GLY A 80 8.30 -0.31 -30.98
CA GLY A 80 8.94 -1.45 -30.33
C GLY A 80 10.11 -1.07 -29.40
N ILE A 81 10.15 0.17 -28.92
CA ILE A 81 11.26 0.69 -28.11
C ILE A 81 11.09 0.23 -26.66
N LYS A 82 12.12 -0.42 -26.12
CA LYS A 82 12.17 -0.84 -24.72
C LYS A 82 13.36 -0.21 -24.02
N THR A 83 13.12 0.81 -23.19
CA THR A 83 14.15 1.40 -22.33
C THR A 83 14.02 0.86 -20.91
N ASN A 84 15.15 0.59 -20.26
CA ASN A 84 15.21 0.10 -18.87
C ASN A 84 16.20 0.92 -18.04
N VAL A 85 16.31 2.21 -18.37
CA VAL A 85 17.37 3.10 -17.85
C VAL A 85 16.81 3.99 -16.76
N SER A 86 15.74 4.74 -17.07
CA SER A 86 15.02 5.54 -16.07
C SER A 86 14.10 4.65 -15.24
N HIS A 87 14.18 4.83 -13.93
CA HIS A 87 13.36 4.16 -12.92
C HIS A 87 12.61 5.16 -12.02
N GLY A 88 13.06 6.43 -11.98
CA GLY A 88 12.39 7.51 -11.26
C GLY A 88 11.20 8.00 -12.07
N PHE A 89 10.05 8.21 -11.41
CA PHE A 89 8.82 8.74 -12.02
C PHE A 89 8.20 7.89 -13.15
N GLU A 90 8.72 6.70 -13.41
CA GLU A 90 8.20 5.78 -14.43
C GLU A 90 7.15 4.83 -13.87
N LYS A 91 6.07 4.57 -14.61
CA LYS A 91 5.06 3.58 -14.16
C LYS A 91 5.69 2.20 -14.11
N ASN A 92 5.29 1.41 -13.12
CA ASN A 92 5.81 0.05 -12.86
C ASN A 92 7.32 -0.02 -12.56
N LYS A 93 7.99 1.12 -12.35
CA LYS A 93 9.36 1.19 -11.83
C LYS A 93 9.34 1.68 -10.38
N SER A 94 10.39 1.38 -9.65
CA SER A 94 10.54 1.73 -8.24
C SER A 94 12.01 1.71 -7.84
N ILE A 95 12.30 2.18 -6.63
CA ILE A 95 13.62 2.03 -6.00
C ILE A 95 14.09 0.57 -5.98
N ILE A 96 13.15 -0.38 -5.91
CA ILE A 96 13.44 -1.81 -5.92
C ILE A 96 13.89 -2.26 -7.31
N THR A 97 13.17 -1.87 -8.37
CA THR A 97 13.55 -2.27 -9.73
C THR A 97 14.87 -1.62 -10.14
N ASN A 98 15.15 -0.42 -9.62
CA ASN A 98 16.42 0.29 -9.79
C ASN A 98 17.57 -0.50 -9.14
N ALA A 99 17.47 -0.71 -7.82
CA ALA A 99 18.45 -1.45 -7.03
C ALA A 99 18.74 -2.86 -7.56
N TYR A 100 17.72 -3.53 -8.12
CA TYR A 100 17.87 -4.88 -8.68
C TYR A 100 18.92 -4.98 -9.78
N ARG A 101 19.11 -3.93 -10.60
CA ARG A 101 20.10 -3.92 -11.71
C ARG A 101 21.56 -3.90 -11.22
N HIS A 102 21.75 -3.51 -9.96
CA HIS A 102 23.06 -3.29 -9.33
C HIS A 102 23.38 -4.32 -8.24
N LYS A 103 22.56 -5.36 -8.09
CA LYS A 103 22.78 -6.41 -7.11
C LYS A 103 24.01 -7.26 -7.46
N ASN A 104 24.78 -7.67 -6.45
CA ASN A 104 25.96 -8.55 -6.57
C ASN A 104 27.06 -7.96 -7.47
N LYS A 105 27.40 -6.69 -7.26
CA LYS A 105 28.39 -5.97 -8.07
C LYS A 105 29.66 -5.68 -7.29
N LYS A 106 30.82 -5.87 -7.90
CA LYS A 106 32.13 -5.62 -7.27
C LYS A 106 32.32 -4.13 -6.97
N TYR A 107 31.92 -3.28 -7.91
CA TYR A 107 31.97 -1.83 -7.78
C TYR A 107 30.60 -1.24 -8.11
N LEU A 108 30.19 -0.25 -7.32
CA LEU A 108 29.00 0.58 -7.51
C LEU A 108 29.43 2.04 -7.42
N LEU A 109 29.26 2.80 -8.49
CA LEU A 109 29.51 4.22 -8.55
C LEU A 109 28.14 4.93 -8.58
N ASN A 110 27.87 5.76 -7.58
CA ASN A 110 26.71 6.63 -7.54
C ASN A 110 27.12 8.06 -7.85
N VAL A 111 26.33 8.71 -8.71
CA VAL A 111 26.54 10.10 -9.15
C VAL A 111 25.19 10.82 -9.03
N ASP A 112 25.17 12.01 -8.45
CA ASP A 112 23.97 12.85 -8.29
C ASP A 112 24.12 14.10 -9.17
N ILE A 113 23.04 14.56 -9.79
CA ILE A 113 23.03 15.76 -10.62
C ILE A 113 22.61 16.97 -9.78
N SER A 114 23.44 18.00 -9.78
CA SER A 114 23.13 19.27 -9.12
C SER A 114 21.91 19.95 -9.77
N ASP A 115 20.99 20.42 -8.92
CA ASP A 115 19.83 21.23 -9.32
C ASP A 115 19.01 20.66 -10.49
N PHE A 116 18.87 19.34 -10.56
CA PHE A 116 18.31 18.59 -11.68
C PHE A 116 17.09 19.24 -12.35
N PHE A 117 16.02 19.53 -11.61
CA PHE A 117 14.82 20.18 -12.18
C PHE A 117 15.09 21.58 -12.72
N SER A 118 15.90 22.37 -12.00
CA SER A 118 16.25 23.73 -12.42
C SER A 118 17.08 23.75 -13.71
N SER A 119 17.81 22.68 -14.01
CA SER A 119 18.58 22.53 -15.24
C SER A 119 17.71 22.38 -16.50
N PHE A 120 16.40 22.15 -16.36
CA PHE A 120 15.44 22.16 -17.46
C PHE A 120 14.77 23.54 -17.58
N ASN A 121 15.43 24.44 -18.31
CA ASN A 121 14.91 25.79 -18.56
C ASN A 121 13.81 25.83 -19.63
N PHE A 122 13.11 26.96 -19.71
CA PHE A 122 12.03 27.23 -20.65
C PHE A 122 12.39 26.88 -22.10
N GLY A 123 13.58 27.30 -22.55
CA GLY A 123 14.06 27.06 -23.91
C GLY A 123 14.26 25.58 -24.22
N ARG A 124 14.79 24.81 -23.26
CA ARG A 124 14.93 23.35 -23.39
C ARG A 124 13.59 22.65 -23.52
N VAL A 125 12.62 23.02 -22.68
CA VAL A 125 11.27 22.45 -22.72
C VAL A 125 10.59 22.76 -24.04
N GLN A 126 10.59 24.04 -24.45
CA GLN A 126 10.02 24.46 -25.73
C GLN A 126 10.71 23.77 -26.91
N GLY A 127 12.04 23.76 -26.92
CA GLY A 127 12.85 23.16 -27.98
C GLY A 127 12.59 21.67 -28.13
N TYR A 128 12.53 20.93 -27.03
CA TYR A 128 12.21 19.51 -27.03
C TYR A 128 10.85 19.23 -27.66
N PHE A 129 9.78 19.89 -27.17
CA PHE A 129 8.43 19.65 -27.68
C PHE A 129 8.25 20.08 -29.13
N TYR A 130 8.92 21.14 -29.55
CA TYR A 130 8.88 21.60 -30.94
C TYR A 130 9.64 20.68 -31.91
N LYS A 131 10.76 20.10 -31.48
CA LYS A 131 11.62 19.26 -32.34
C LYS A 131 11.31 17.76 -32.23
N SER A 132 10.54 17.35 -31.23
CA SER A 132 10.25 15.95 -30.99
C SER A 132 9.32 15.37 -32.07
N ARG A 133 9.78 14.29 -32.71
CA ARG A 133 8.98 13.49 -33.66
C ARG A 133 7.88 12.69 -32.97
N GLU A 134 7.98 12.50 -31.66
CA GLU A 134 6.97 11.80 -30.85
C GLU A 134 5.70 12.65 -30.68
N PHE A 135 5.86 13.96 -30.47
CA PHE A 135 4.75 14.87 -30.19
C PHE A 135 4.30 15.69 -31.39
N MET A 136 5.24 16.04 -32.30
CA MET A 136 4.98 16.84 -33.50
C MET A 136 4.24 18.16 -33.22
N PHE A 137 4.48 18.80 -32.07
CA PHE A 137 3.81 20.04 -31.73
C PHE A 137 4.35 21.24 -32.53
N SER A 138 3.46 22.17 -32.86
CA SER A 138 3.87 23.47 -33.42
C SER A 138 4.70 24.25 -32.40
N LYS A 139 5.46 25.25 -32.89
CA LYS A 139 6.28 26.10 -32.02
C LYS A 139 5.40 26.83 -30.99
N GLU A 140 4.20 27.24 -31.38
CA GLU A 140 3.22 27.93 -30.55
C GLU A 140 2.71 27.01 -29.43
N ILE A 141 2.35 25.76 -29.74
CA ILE A 141 1.93 24.78 -28.72
C ILE A 141 3.08 24.50 -27.75
N ALA A 142 4.29 24.26 -28.26
CA ALA A 142 5.47 24.01 -27.43
C ALA A 142 5.78 25.20 -26.50
N THR A 143 5.57 26.43 -26.98
CA THR A 143 5.72 27.66 -26.17
C THR A 143 4.68 27.72 -25.06
N ILE A 144 3.41 27.43 -25.37
CA ILE A 144 2.33 27.43 -24.36
C ILE A 144 2.58 26.33 -23.32
N ILE A 145 3.04 25.15 -23.74
CA ILE A 145 3.45 24.08 -22.81
C ILE A 145 4.56 24.59 -21.90
N ALA A 146 5.63 25.18 -22.45
CA ALA A 146 6.73 25.72 -21.66
C ALA A 146 6.25 26.80 -20.67
N GLN A 147 5.32 27.67 -21.05
CA GLN A 147 4.70 28.66 -20.16
C GLN A 147 3.92 28.01 -19.02
N LEU A 148 3.14 26.97 -19.32
CA LEU A 148 2.32 26.29 -18.31
C LEU A 148 3.18 25.50 -17.31
N VAL A 149 4.35 24.99 -17.69
CA VAL A 149 5.12 24.05 -16.87
C VAL A 149 6.38 24.64 -16.23
N CYS A 150 6.88 25.76 -16.74
CA CYS A 150 8.03 26.44 -16.15
C CYS A 150 7.56 27.55 -15.19
N TYR A 151 8.25 27.66 -14.06
CA TYR A 151 8.10 28.75 -13.10
C TYR A 151 9.46 29.44 -12.96
N LYS A 152 9.51 30.78 -13.03
CA LYS A 152 10.78 31.53 -13.05
C LYS A 152 11.78 30.99 -14.09
N GLY A 153 11.27 30.62 -15.26
CA GLY A 153 12.06 30.16 -16.40
C GLY A 153 12.58 28.72 -16.35
N LYS A 154 12.19 27.90 -15.36
CA LYS A 154 12.66 26.51 -15.20
C LYS A 154 11.58 25.56 -14.68
N LEU A 155 11.79 24.24 -14.79
CA LEU A 155 10.87 23.29 -14.19
C LEU A 155 10.91 23.39 -12.66
N PRO A 156 9.77 23.65 -12.00
CA PRO A 156 9.71 23.74 -10.55
C PRO A 156 9.69 22.36 -9.90
N GLN A 157 10.27 22.26 -8.70
CA GLN A 157 10.11 21.08 -7.85
C GLN A 157 8.76 21.16 -7.14
N GLY A 158 7.80 20.32 -7.56
CA GLY A 158 6.45 20.28 -6.97
C GLY A 158 5.32 20.30 -8.00
N ALA A 159 5.61 20.66 -9.26
CA ALA A 159 4.64 20.58 -10.34
C ALA A 159 4.41 19.13 -10.83
N PRO A 160 3.14 18.74 -11.11
CA PRO A 160 2.81 17.42 -11.67
C PRO A 160 3.51 17.07 -12.98
N THR A 161 3.86 18.07 -13.81
CA THR A 161 4.49 17.87 -15.13
C THR A 161 6.00 17.71 -15.08
N SER A 162 6.67 18.29 -14.08
CA SER A 162 8.14 18.28 -14.00
C SER A 162 8.74 16.86 -14.05
N PRO A 163 8.20 15.85 -13.33
CA PRO A 163 8.70 14.47 -13.38
C PRO A 163 8.77 13.89 -14.80
N ILE A 164 7.66 13.92 -15.53
CA ILE A 164 7.60 13.35 -16.89
C ILE A 164 8.45 14.14 -17.88
N ILE A 165 8.38 15.47 -17.85
CA ILE A 165 9.13 16.31 -18.79
C ILE A 165 10.64 16.15 -18.57
N SER A 166 11.11 16.10 -17.33
CA SER A 166 12.52 15.87 -17.04
C SER A 166 13.00 14.52 -17.57
N ASN A 167 12.22 13.45 -17.42
CA ASN A 167 12.57 12.14 -17.98
C ASN A 167 12.60 12.14 -19.51
N LEU A 168 11.60 12.74 -20.16
CA LEU A 168 11.50 12.83 -21.61
C LEU A 168 12.71 13.53 -22.22
N ILE A 169 13.09 14.69 -21.65
CA ILE A 169 14.23 15.46 -22.12
C ILE A 169 15.55 14.75 -21.78
N PHE A 170 15.70 14.24 -20.55
CA PHE A 170 16.93 13.59 -20.11
C PHE A 170 17.18 12.25 -20.80
N ASN A 171 16.18 11.63 -21.42
CA ASN A 171 16.36 10.39 -22.18
C ASN A 171 17.41 10.52 -23.29
N ILE A 172 17.55 11.70 -23.90
CA ILE A 172 18.57 11.99 -24.91
C ILE A 172 19.97 11.83 -24.30
N VAL A 173 20.16 12.34 -23.08
CA VAL A 173 21.41 12.24 -22.33
C VAL A 173 21.63 10.80 -21.85
N ASP A 174 20.57 10.12 -21.39
CA ASP A 174 20.64 8.71 -20.98
C ASP A 174 21.19 7.81 -22.10
N ILE A 175 20.84 8.06 -23.37
CA ILE A 175 21.35 7.29 -24.51
C ILE A 175 22.86 7.50 -24.69
N GLN A 176 23.35 8.73 -24.52
CA GLN A 176 24.78 9.04 -24.59
C GLN A 176 25.55 8.42 -23.41
N ILE A 177 24.99 8.52 -22.20
CA ILE A 177 25.56 7.90 -20.99
C ILE A 177 25.61 6.38 -21.14
N LEU A 178 24.60 5.75 -21.76
CA LEU A 178 24.62 4.31 -22.04
C LEU A 178 25.75 3.90 -22.97
N ALA A 179 26.04 4.70 -24.00
CA ALA A 179 27.16 4.46 -24.90
C ALA A 179 28.49 4.50 -24.14
N LEU A 180 28.70 5.56 -23.36
CA LEU A 180 29.88 5.70 -22.48
C LEU A 180 29.98 4.55 -21.47
N ALA A 181 28.90 4.22 -20.76
CA ALA A 181 28.85 3.14 -19.79
C ALA A 181 29.20 1.77 -20.42
N LYS A 182 28.86 1.56 -21.69
CA LYS A 182 29.18 0.32 -22.42
C LYS A 182 30.69 0.16 -22.63
N GLU A 183 31.41 1.24 -22.93
CA GLU A 183 32.87 1.24 -23.11
C GLU A 183 33.58 0.74 -21.85
N TYR A 184 33.11 1.19 -20.69
CA TYR A 184 33.60 0.80 -19.37
C TYR A 184 32.95 -0.48 -18.80
N ARG A 185 32.10 -1.17 -19.58
CA ARG A 185 31.36 -2.39 -19.18
C ARG A 185 30.55 -2.20 -17.89
N LEU A 186 29.85 -1.08 -17.78
CA LEU A 186 29.02 -0.70 -16.65
C LEU A 186 27.54 -1.00 -16.94
N ASN A 187 26.84 -1.53 -15.93
CA ASN A 187 25.38 -1.41 -15.88
C ASN A 187 25.03 0.01 -15.45
N TYR A 188 24.13 0.67 -16.16
CA TYR A 188 23.64 2.01 -15.83
C TYR A 188 22.12 2.00 -15.57
N THR A 189 21.70 2.72 -14.53
CA THR A 189 20.31 3.13 -14.30
C THR A 189 20.25 4.53 -13.68
N ARG A 190 19.09 5.19 -13.80
CA ARG A 190 18.83 6.51 -13.24
C ARG A 190 17.49 6.55 -12.49
N TYR A 191 17.48 7.18 -11.33
CA TYR A 191 16.29 7.47 -10.55
C TYR A 191 16.22 8.97 -10.30
N ALA A 192 15.48 9.69 -11.15
CA ALA A 192 15.49 11.15 -11.16
C ALA A 192 16.91 11.70 -11.39
N ASP A 193 17.49 12.37 -10.38
CA ASP A 193 18.84 12.93 -10.33
C ASP A 193 19.92 11.93 -9.92
N ASP A 194 19.53 10.83 -9.26
CA ASP A 194 20.45 9.77 -8.83
C ASP A 194 20.79 8.82 -9.98
N MET A 195 22.04 8.79 -10.40
CA MET A 195 22.59 7.83 -11.36
C MET A 195 23.38 6.73 -10.65
N SER A 196 23.22 5.49 -11.10
CA SER A 196 23.91 4.32 -10.56
C SER A 196 24.62 3.57 -11.67
N PHE A 197 25.92 3.37 -11.51
CA PHE A 197 26.79 2.62 -12.41
C PHE A 197 27.41 1.45 -11.67
N SER A 198 27.45 0.25 -12.24
CA SER A 198 28.05 -0.88 -11.52
C SER A 198 28.66 -1.92 -12.42
N THR A 199 29.71 -2.59 -11.94
CA THR A 199 30.39 -3.64 -12.69
C THR A 199 31.06 -4.67 -11.79
N ASN A 200 31.39 -5.82 -12.39
CA ASN A 200 32.26 -6.84 -11.81
C ASN A 200 33.67 -6.81 -12.41
N ASN A 201 33.93 -5.92 -13.39
CA ASN A 201 35.23 -5.77 -14.00
C ASN A 201 36.22 -5.16 -13.01
N LYS A 202 37.30 -5.90 -12.70
CA LYS A 202 38.36 -5.45 -11.76
C LYS A 202 39.13 -4.23 -12.26
N VAL A 203 39.18 -4.02 -13.58
CA VAL A 203 39.91 -2.90 -14.19
C VAL A 203 39.26 -1.55 -13.86
N PHE A 204 37.93 -1.53 -13.64
CA PHE A 204 37.20 -0.30 -13.39
C PHE A 204 37.71 0.52 -12.20
N GLU A 205 38.30 -0.14 -11.20
CA GLU A 205 38.92 0.53 -10.06
C GLU A 205 40.06 1.49 -10.46
N LYS A 206 40.75 1.22 -11.56
CA LYS A 206 41.80 2.11 -12.10
C LYS A 206 41.23 3.12 -13.11
N GLU A 207 40.09 2.80 -13.71
CA GLU A 207 39.46 3.59 -14.77
C GLU A 207 38.39 4.57 -14.26
N TYR A 208 37.94 4.45 -13.00
CA TYR A 208 36.77 5.19 -12.52
C TYR A 208 36.93 6.72 -12.59
N LEU A 209 38.15 7.25 -12.40
CA LEU A 209 38.43 8.68 -12.50
C LEU A 209 38.27 9.17 -13.94
N ASN A 210 38.76 8.40 -14.92
CA ASN A 210 38.58 8.71 -16.34
C ASN A 210 37.10 8.69 -16.71
N PHE A 211 36.38 7.65 -16.27
CA PHE A 211 34.94 7.56 -16.48
C PHE A 211 34.19 8.76 -15.88
N ILE A 212 34.53 9.19 -14.66
CA ILE A 212 33.91 10.36 -14.02
C ILE A 212 34.19 11.64 -14.82
N GLN A 213 35.42 11.82 -15.31
CA GLN A 213 35.77 12.99 -16.12
C GLN A 213 34.97 13.00 -17.44
N GLU A 214 34.94 11.89 -18.17
CA GLU A 214 34.19 11.78 -19.43
C GLU A 214 32.68 11.96 -19.21
N LEU A 215 32.15 11.42 -18.10
CA LEU A 215 30.76 11.63 -17.71
C LEU A 215 30.48 13.11 -17.38
N SER A 216 31.40 13.77 -16.67
CA SER A 216 31.30 15.19 -16.34
C SER A 216 31.30 16.05 -17.61
N ASP A 217 32.17 15.75 -18.57
CA ASP A 217 32.24 16.46 -19.85
C ASP A 217 30.97 16.23 -20.69
N LEU A 218 30.44 15.01 -20.71
CA LEU A 218 29.18 14.66 -21.37
C LEU A 218 28.02 15.43 -20.75
N LEU A 219 27.90 15.42 -19.42
CA LEU A 219 26.86 16.15 -18.70
C LEU A 219 26.99 17.67 -18.92
N GLY A 220 28.20 18.22 -18.85
CA GLY A 220 28.50 19.64 -19.07
C GLY A 220 28.11 20.10 -20.47
N LYS A 221 28.41 19.31 -21.51
CA LYS A 221 27.96 19.56 -22.89
C LYS A 221 26.43 19.61 -23.01
N ASN A 222 25.75 18.82 -22.19
CA ASN A 222 24.29 18.80 -22.10
C ASN A 222 23.75 19.77 -21.03
N GLY A 223 24.60 20.64 -20.45
CA GLY A 223 24.29 21.61 -19.40
C GLY A 223 23.66 20.99 -18.15
N PHE A 224 24.30 19.96 -17.64
CA PHE A 224 24.09 19.36 -16.32
C PHE A 224 25.43 19.29 -15.60
N GLU A 225 25.41 19.30 -14.27
CA GLU A 225 26.62 19.28 -13.45
C GLU A 225 26.55 18.16 -12.42
N ILE A 226 27.68 17.51 -12.17
CA ILE A 226 27.80 16.47 -11.14
C ILE A 226 27.92 17.13 -9.77
N ASN A 227 27.17 16.60 -8.80
CA ASN A 227 27.35 16.91 -7.40
C ASN A 227 28.53 16.10 -6.83
N GLN A 228 29.72 16.71 -6.81
CA GLN A 228 30.95 16.06 -6.36
C GLN A 228 30.84 15.53 -4.92
N ASN A 229 30.14 16.24 -4.03
CA ASN A 229 29.98 15.85 -2.62
C ASN A 229 29.13 14.59 -2.42
N LYS A 230 28.32 14.23 -3.41
CA LYS A 230 27.45 13.05 -3.38
C LYS A 230 27.91 11.92 -4.30
N THR A 231 28.96 12.15 -5.08
CA THR A 231 29.57 11.14 -5.93
C THR A 231 30.39 10.18 -5.08
N ARG A 232 30.14 8.88 -5.18
CA ARG A 232 30.80 7.86 -4.36
C ARG A 232 31.02 6.55 -5.11
N LEU A 233 32.21 5.99 -4.95
CA LEU A 233 32.55 4.64 -5.39
C LEU A 233 32.50 3.68 -4.19
N GLU A 234 31.62 2.69 -4.25
CA GLU A 234 31.38 1.70 -3.21
C GLU A 234 31.82 0.29 -3.67
N TYR A 235 32.62 -0.36 -2.83
CA TYR A 235 33.17 -1.69 -3.09
C TYR A 235 32.27 -2.77 -2.49
N CYS A 236 32.29 -3.99 -3.05
CA CYS A 236 31.49 -5.10 -2.52
C CYS A 236 31.82 -5.51 -1.08
N SER A 237 33.03 -5.19 -0.60
CA SER A 237 33.48 -5.37 0.80
C SER A 237 32.89 -4.33 1.76
N SER A 238 32.39 -3.22 1.23
CA SER A 238 31.71 -2.15 1.94
C SER A 238 30.21 -2.18 1.66
N LYS A 239 29.40 -1.42 2.42
CA LYS A 239 27.97 -1.32 2.12
C LYS A 239 27.75 -0.61 0.78
N GLN A 240 27.06 -1.27 -0.15
CA GLN A 240 26.63 -0.69 -1.42
C GLN A 240 25.15 -0.31 -1.37
N GLU A 241 24.79 0.91 -1.75
CA GLU A 241 23.42 1.43 -1.64
C GLU A 241 22.93 2.12 -2.91
N VAL A 242 21.81 1.61 -3.45
CA VAL A 242 21.08 2.24 -4.56
C VAL A 242 19.73 2.73 -4.06
N THR A 243 19.46 4.03 -4.16
CA THR A 243 18.20 4.67 -3.75
C THR A 243 17.70 4.21 -2.36
N GLY A 244 18.60 4.18 -1.37
CA GLY A 244 18.27 3.79 0.00
C GLY A 244 18.25 2.27 0.28
N LEU A 245 18.50 1.42 -0.73
CA LEU A 245 18.48 -0.03 -0.60
C LEU A 245 19.89 -0.61 -0.71
N THR A 246 20.25 -1.48 0.23
CA THR A 246 21.50 -2.23 0.19
C THR A 246 21.46 -3.30 -0.90
N VAL A 247 22.50 -3.42 -1.71
CA VAL A 247 22.52 -4.28 -2.92
C VAL A 247 23.65 -5.32 -2.99
N ASN A 248 24.52 -5.40 -1.97
CA ASN A 248 25.69 -6.30 -1.97
C ASN A 248 25.38 -7.76 -2.33
N ASN A 249 24.30 -8.32 -1.77
CA ASN A 249 23.89 -9.72 -1.98
C ASN A 249 22.40 -9.85 -2.30
N LYS A 250 21.57 -9.38 -1.37
CA LYS A 250 20.12 -9.31 -1.48
C LYS A 250 19.70 -7.83 -1.46
N ILE A 251 18.60 -7.49 -2.11
CA ILE A 251 18.06 -6.13 -2.01
C ILE A 251 17.46 -5.99 -0.62
N ASN A 252 17.96 -5.04 0.15
CA ASN A 252 17.57 -4.92 1.54
C ASN A 252 17.36 -3.48 1.99
N ALA A 253 16.48 -3.27 2.95
CA ALA A 253 16.41 -2.01 3.68
C ALA A 253 17.69 -1.85 4.51
N SER A 254 18.05 -0.62 4.85
CA SER A 254 19.23 -0.38 5.67
C SER A 254 19.13 -1.09 7.02
N GLN A 255 20.27 -1.60 7.52
CA GLN A 255 20.30 -2.30 8.81
C GLN A 255 19.79 -1.41 9.96
N LYS A 256 20.09 -0.10 9.90
CA LYS A 256 19.58 0.91 10.83
C LYS A 256 18.05 0.97 10.80
N PHE A 257 17.45 1.03 9.60
CA PHE A 257 15.99 1.05 9.46
C PHE A 257 15.34 -0.20 10.07
N ILE A 258 15.89 -1.39 9.79
CA ILE A 258 15.38 -2.66 10.31
C ILE A 258 15.49 -2.73 11.85
N LYS A 259 16.66 -2.37 12.40
CA LYS A 259 16.87 -2.35 13.86
C LYS A 259 15.94 -1.37 14.55
N ASN A 260 15.77 -0.17 14.00
CA ASN A 260 14.86 0.84 14.55
C ASN A 260 13.41 0.36 14.52
N THR A 261 12.94 -0.26 13.42
CA THR A 261 11.59 -0.83 13.34
C THR A 261 11.37 -1.91 14.41
N ARG A 262 12.35 -2.79 14.62
CA ARG A 262 12.28 -3.81 15.68
C ARG A 262 12.28 -3.18 17.08
N ALA A 263 13.08 -2.13 17.30
CA ALA A 263 13.11 -1.42 18.58
C ALA A 263 11.77 -0.74 18.88
N MET A 264 11.18 -0.06 17.88
CA MET A 264 9.85 0.56 17.97
C MET A 264 8.78 -0.48 18.32
N ALA A 265 8.76 -1.62 17.62
CA ALA A 265 7.83 -2.70 17.92
C ALA A 265 8.02 -3.26 19.34
N ASN A 266 9.27 -3.44 19.77
CA ASN A 266 9.55 -3.90 21.12
C ASN A 266 9.11 -2.88 22.20
N GLN A 267 9.26 -1.58 21.94
CA GLN A 267 8.78 -0.52 22.84
C GLN A 267 7.24 -0.50 22.88
N LEU A 268 6.58 -0.64 21.73
CA LEU A 268 5.14 -0.79 21.62
C LEU A 268 4.63 -1.94 22.50
N TYR A 269 5.28 -3.11 22.44
CA TYR A 269 4.86 -4.27 23.23
C TYR A 269 5.05 -4.11 24.75
N LYS A 270 5.95 -3.21 25.17
CA LYS A 270 6.25 -2.94 26.59
C LYS A 270 5.35 -1.86 27.17
N THR A 271 5.15 -0.78 26.42
CA THR A 271 4.62 0.49 26.92
C THR A 271 3.36 0.97 26.18
N ASN A 272 2.91 0.23 25.16
CA ASN A 272 1.81 0.61 24.27
C ASN A 272 2.04 1.88 23.43
N SER A 273 3.25 2.45 23.47
CA SER A 273 3.66 3.60 22.66
C SER A 273 5.09 3.41 22.14
N PHE A 274 5.49 4.24 21.19
CA PHE A 274 6.85 4.32 20.69
C PHE A 274 7.06 5.66 19.99
N LEU A 275 8.30 6.06 19.79
CA LEU A 275 8.63 7.32 19.12
C LEU A 275 9.14 7.09 17.70
N ILE A 276 8.79 8.00 16.80
CA ILE A 276 9.41 8.19 15.48
C ILE A 276 9.93 9.63 15.43
N ASP A 277 11.24 9.80 15.25
CA ASP A 277 11.89 11.10 15.12
C ASP A 277 11.53 12.07 16.26
N GLY A 278 11.46 11.54 17.49
CA GLY A 278 11.15 12.31 18.72
C GLY A 278 9.66 12.58 18.96
N LYS A 279 8.76 12.10 18.09
CA LYS A 279 7.30 12.28 18.23
C LYS A 279 6.60 10.94 18.41
N ASP A 280 5.41 10.95 18.99
CA ASP A 280 4.61 9.73 19.13
C ASP A 280 4.30 9.08 17.78
N GLY A 281 4.66 7.81 17.68
CA GLY A 281 4.43 6.98 16.51
C GLY A 281 3.05 6.33 16.54
N THR A 282 2.43 6.23 15.37
CA THR A 282 1.16 5.53 15.18
C THR A 282 1.37 4.09 14.73
N ILE A 283 0.46 3.18 15.11
CA ILE A 283 0.48 1.77 14.68
C ILE A 283 0.60 1.66 13.14
N ASN A 284 -0.09 2.53 12.40
CA ASN A 284 -0.05 2.56 10.93
C ASN A 284 1.34 2.94 10.38
N GLN A 285 2.04 3.88 11.02
CA GLN A 285 3.42 4.20 10.62
C GLN A 285 4.35 3.01 10.85
N LEU A 286 4.22 2.30 11.97
CA LEU A 286 5.03 1.10 12.24
C LEU A 286 4.70 -0.05 11.28
N GLU A 287 3.41 -0.26 10.98
CA GLU A 287 2.98 -1.22 9.96
C GLU A 287 3.55 -0.89 8.58
N GLY A 288 3.61 0.40 8.21
CA GLY A 288 4.23 0.85 6.97
C GLY A 288 5.71 0.44 6.90
N ARG A 289 6.44 0.57 8.01
CA ARG A 289 7.84 0.15 8.10
C ARG A 289 8.00 -1.37 7.97
N PHE A 290 7.16 -2.15 8.64
CA PHE A 290 7.16 -3.62 8.50
C PHE A 290 6.77 -4.05 7.08
N SER A 291 5.78 -3.41 6.49
CA SER A 291 5.33 -3.68 5.12
C SER A 291 6.43 -3.43 4.10
N PHE A 292 7.19 -2.34 4.25
CA PHE A 292 8.33 -2.04 3.39
C PHE A 292 9.43 -3.11 3.51
N ILE A 293 9.79 -3.51 4.73
CA ILE A 293 10.77 -4.61 4.94
C ILE A 293 10.26 -5.90 4.31
N ASN A 294 8.98 -6.24 4.53
CA ASN A 294 8.38 -7.46 4.01
C ASN A 294 8.30 -7.47 2.48
N GLN A 295 8.10 -6.32 1.83
CA GLN A 295 8.13 -6.23 0.37
C GLN A 295 9.49 -6.69 -0.20
N LEU A 296 10.58 -6.32 0.48
CA LEU A 296 11.93 -6.73 0.11
C LEU A 296 12.21 -8.20 0.45
N ASP A 297 11.77 -8.67 1.62
CA ASP A 297 11.84 -10.09 2.00
C ASP A 297 11.11 -10.96 0.98
N TRP A 298 9.87 -10.62 0.64
CA TRP A 298 9.06 -11.33 -0.34
C TRP A 298 9.74 -11.40 -1.72
N LEU A 299 10.30 -10.27 -2.19
CA LEU A 299 11.06 -10.26 -3.43
C LEU A 299 12.26 -11.21 -3.37
N ASN A 300 13.05 -11.14 -2.30
CA ASN A 300 14.23 -11.99 -2.13
C ASN A 300 13.85 -13.47 -2.07
N ASN A 301 12.79 -13.83 -1.37
CA ASN A 301 12.25 -15.20 -1.33
C ASN A 301 11.85 -15.67 -2.74
N LYS A 302 11.18 -14.82 -3.52
CA LYS A 302 10.77 -15.12 -4.89
C LYS A 302 11.97 -15.32 -5.82
N LEU A 303 13.01 -14.51 -5.67
CA LEU A 303 14.26 -14.65 -6.44
C LEU A 303 14.99 -15.95 -6.07
N GLU A 304 15.08 -16.25 -4.78
CA GLU A 304 15.70 -17.48 -4.29
C GLU A 304 14.96 -18.74 -4.78
N TYR A 305 13.63 -18.70 -4.79
CA TYR A 305 12.81 -19.76 -5.39
C TYR A 305 13.12 -19.97 -6.88
N ARG A 306 13.22 -18.88 -7.66
CA ARG A 306 13.53 -18.97 -9.10
C ARG A 306 14.91 -19.59 -9.35
N THR A 307 15.89 -19.30 -8.51
CA THR A 307 17.25 -19.83 -8.65
C THR A 307 17.36 -21.28 -8.18
N THR A 308 16.73 -21.63 -7.06
CA THR A 308 16.88 -22.95 -6.44
C THR A 308 15.85 -23.98 -6.89
N LYS A 309 14.74 -23.55 -7.50
CA LYS A 309 13.51 -24.34 -7.77
C LYS A 309 12.92 -25.04 -6.53
N LYS A 310 13.45 -24.79 -5.33
CA LYS A 310 12.94 -25.37 -4.08
C LYS A 310 11.73 -24.57 -3.64
N LYS A 311 10.53 -25.15 -3.74
CA LYS A 311 9.34 -24.60 -3.07
C LYS A 311 9.65 -24.52 -1.58
N THR A 312 9.94 -23.32 -1.09
CA THR A 312 9.79 -23.05 0.32
C THR A 312 8.28 -22.95 0.54
N ASN A 313 7.64 -24.05 0.92
CA ASN A 313 6.31 -24.00 1.49
C ASN A 313 6.44 -23.24 2.81
N LYS A 314 6.48 -21.90 2.72
CA LYS A 314 6.54 -21.05 3.88
C LYS A 314 5.20 -21.10 4.58
N LYS A 315 5.03 -22.09 5.46
CA LYS A 315 3.91 -22.11 6.41
C LYS A 315 4.14 -20.98 7.40
N PHE A 316 3.06 -20.30 7.79
CA PHE A 316 3.07 -19.24 8.78
C PHE A 316 3.64 -19.68 10.15
N ILE A 317 3.68 -20.99 10.43
CA ILE A 317 4.24 -21.58 11.66
C ILE A 317 5.77 -21.70 11.60
N SER A 318 6.33 -22.37 10.57
CA SER A 318 7.75 -22.77 10.55
C SER A 318 8.58 -22.18 9.41
N GLY A 319 7.95 -21.55 8.42
CA GLY A 319 8.62 -21.08 7.20
C GLY A 319 9.02 -19.61 7.20
N LEU A 320 8.65 -18.86 8.24
CA LEU A 320 8.93 -17.43 8.34
C LEU A 320 10.36 -17.17 8.79
N ASN A 321 11.05 -16.27 8.11
CA ASN A 321 12.35 -15.76 8.53
C ASN A 321 12.22 -14.84 9.76
N ALA A 322 13.34 -14.48 10.40
CA ALA A 322 13.31 -13.68 11.63
C ALA A 322 12.56 -12.34 11.49
N ARG A 323 12.62 -11.69 10.32
CA ARG A 323 11.94 -10.41 10.06
C ARG A 323 10.45 -10.59 9.81
N GLU A 324 10.10 -11.63 9.05
CA GLU A 324 8.73 -12.08 8.84
C GLU A 324 8.07 -12.43 10.19
N LYS A 325 8.78 -13.11 11.10
CA LYS A 325 8.30 -13.37 12.47
C LYS A 325 8.06 -12.08 13.26
N GLN A 326 8.95 -11.08 13.17
CA GLN A 326 8.68 -9.79 13.84
C GLN A 326 7.41 -9.12 13.30
N TYR A 327 7.12 -9.25 12.00
CA TYR A 327 5.88 -8.72 11.43
C TYR A 327 4.65 -9.54 11.86
N GLN A 328 4.74 -10.87 11.92
CA GLN A 328 3.70 -11.73 12.47
C GLN A 328 3.31 -11.31 13.89
N TYR A 329 4.30 -11.05 14.74
CA TYR A 329 4.11 -10.58 16.11
C TYR A 329 3.43 -9.22 16.16
N PHE A 330 3.84 -8.29 15.29
CA PHE A 330 3.21 -6.97 15.20
C PHE A 330 1.75 -7.07 14.75
N LEU A 331 1.45 -7.92 13.77
CA LEU A 331 0.08 -8.16 13.32
C LEU A 331 -0.76 -8.79 14.43
N PHE A 332 -0.21 -9.76 15.16
CA PHE A 332 -0.89 -10.32 16.33
C PHE A 332 -1.13 -9.27 17.41
N TYR A 333 -0.15 -8.40 17.68
CA TYR A 333 -0.33 -7.28 18.61
C TYR A 333 -1.50 -6.38 18.20
N LYS A 334 -1.48 -5.93 16.94
CA LYS A 334 -2.44 -4.99 16.36
C LYS A 334 -3.87 -5.51 16.34
N TYR A 335 -4.07 -6.79 16.02
CA TYR A 335 -5.41 -7.34 15.78
C TYR A 335 -5.95 -8.17 16.94
N PHE A 336 -5.09 -8.71 17.80
CA PHE A 336 -5.50 -9.70 18.79
C PHE A 336 -5.05 -9.35 20.22
N PHE A 337 -3.78 -9.00 20.44
CA PHE A 337 -3.30 -8.75 21.80
C PHE A 337 -3.83 -7.44 22.41
N ARG A 338 -3.79 -6.34 21.64
CA ARG A 338 -4.32 -5.03 22.04
C ARG A 338 -4.94 -4.31 20.82
N PRO A 339 -6.07 -4.82 20.31
CA PRO A 339 -6.73 -4.19 19.19
C PRO A 339 -7.25 -2.80 19.57
N ASN A 340 -7.21 -1.87 18.62
CA ASN A 340 -7.64 -0.49 18.83
C ASN A 340 -9.17 -0.34 18.98
N LYS A 341 -9.92 -1.32 18.47
CA LYS A 341 -11.37 -1.48 18.60
C LYS A 341 -11.68 -2.93 19.01
N PRO A 342 -12.82 -3.20 19.67
CA PRO A 342 -13.33 -4.55 19.78
C PRO A 342 -13.33 -5.24 18.42
N THR A 343 -12.74 -6.43 18.34
CA THR A 343 -12.51 -7.12 17.06
C THR A 343 -13.39 -8.35 16.96
N ILE A 344 -14.27 -8.39 15.95
CA ILE A 344 -15.13 -9.55 15.68
C ILE A 344 -14.54 -10.33 14.50
N VAL A 345 -14.33 -11.62 14.70
CA VAL A 345 -13.90 -12.56 13.67
C VAL A 345 -15.07 -13.48 13.39
N THR A 346 -15.61 -13.43 12.17
CA THR A 346 -16.72 -14.26 11.72
C THR A 346 -16.22 -15.47 10.93
N GLU A 347 -17.05 -16.49 10.75
CA GLU A 347 -16.75 -17.63 9.90
C GLU A 347 -16.74 -17.23 8.43
N GLY A 348 -17.82 -16.58 7.98
CA GLY A 348 -18.02 -16.09 6.63
C GLY A 348 -17.91 -14.57 6.51
N LYS A 349 -17.75 -14.08 5.29
CA LYS A 349 -17.84 -12.63 4.99
C LYS A 349 -19.28 -12.11 5.04
N THR A 350 -20.26 -12.99 4.89
CA THR A 350 -21.71 -12.70 4.85
C THR A 350 -22.22 -12.31 6.23
N ASP A 351 -21.75 -12.97 7.28
CA ASP A 351 -22.18 -12.76 8.66
C ASP A 351 -21.93 -11.30 9.10
N ILE A 352 -20.82 -10.72 8.61
CA ILE A 352 -20.48 -9.31 8.82
C ILE A 352 -21.61 -8.39 8.36
N LEU A 353 -22.20 -8.67 7.20
CA LEU A 353 -23.27 -7.84 6.65
C LEU A 353 -24.55 -8.01 7.47
N HIS A 354 -24.93 -9.22 7.85
CA HIS A 354 -26.11 -9.46 8.70
C HIS A 354 -26.02 -8.74 10.05
N ILE A 355 -24.88 -8.84 10.75
CA ILE A 355 -24.68 -8.14 12.03
C ILE A 355 -24.67 -6.63 11.84
N LYS A 356 -24.04 -6.11 10.77
CA LYS A 356 -24.06 -4.67 10.49
C LYS A 356 -25.48 -4.16 10.23
N SER A 357 -26.28 -4.88 9.46
CA SER A 357 -27.67 -4.50 9.17
C SER A 357 -28.53 -4.47 10.44
N ALA A 358 -28.36 -5.47 11.32
CA ALA A 358 -29.04 -5.50 12.61
C ALA A 358 -28.65 -4.31 13.50
N LEU A 359 -27.36 -3.97 13.54
CA LEU A 359 -26.85 -2.80 14.26
C LEU A 359 -27.37 -1.48 13.69
N MET A 360 -27.47 -1.36 12.37
CA MET A 360 -28.04 -0.17 11.73
C MET A 360 -29.52 0.00 12.09
N LYS A 361 -30.30 -1.10 12.11
CA LYS A 361 -31.72 -1.10 12.51
C LYS A 361 -31.91 -0.66 13.96
N TYR A 362 -31.03 -1.11 14.86
CA TYR A 362 -31.09 -0.84 16.30
C TYR A 362 -30.00 0.14 16.78
N CYS A 363 -29.59 1.08 15.94
CA CYS A 363 -28.45 1.97 16.23
C CYS A 363 -28.60 2.71 17.56
N ASP A 364 -29.82 3.16 17.89
CA ASP A 364 -30.10 3.93 19.11
C ASP A 364 -29.94 3.09 20.39
N ARG A 365 -30.03 1.75 20.28
CA ARG A 365 -29.88 0.84 21.42
C ARG A 365 -28.42 0.53 21.75
N TYR A 366 -27.50 0.63 20.78
CA TYR A 366 -26.11 0.19 20.93
C TYR A 366 -25.09 1.31 20.62
N PRO A 367 -25.08 2.42 21.39
CA PRO A 367 -24.20 3.57 21.13
C PRO A 367 -22.69 3.23 21.26
N ASN A 368 -22.34 2.18 21.99
CA ASN A 368 -20.96 1.68 22.11
C ASN A 368 -20.52 0.85 20.89
N PHE A 369 -21.46 0.45 20.01
CA PHE A 369 -21.20 -0.37 18.82
C PHE A 369 -21.22 0.44 17.54
N ILE A 370 -22.17 1.36 17.47
CA ILE A 370 -22.52 2.05 16.25
C ILE A 370 -23.10 3.42 16.61
N THR A 371 -22.71 4.44 15.87
CA THR A 371 -23.27 5.78 15.98
C THR A 371 -23.62 6.29 14.59
N LYS A 372 -24.78 6.94 14.45
CA LYS A 372 -25.15 7.62 13.21
C LYS A 372 -24.43 8.96 13.12
N VAL A 373 -23.78 9.24 12.00
CA VAL A 373 -23.11 10.53 11.73
C VAL A 373 -24.00 11.48 10.94
N ALA A 374 -23.63 12.76 10.88
CA ALA A 374 -24.47 13.84 10.35
C ALA A 374 -24.98 13.63 8.91
N ASP A 375 -24.21 12.91 8.08
CA ASP A 375 -24.52 12.67 6.67
C ASP A 375 -25.42 11.43 6.44
N GLY A 376 -25.96 10.85 7.52
CA GLY A 376 -26.77 9.62 7.46
C GLY A 376 -25.97 8.33 7.36
N GLU A 377 -24.63 8.41 7.33
CA GLU A 377 -23.73 7.26 7.42
C GLU A 377 -23.64 6.72 8.87
N TYR A 378 -23.08 5.51 9.01
CA TYR A 378 -22.89 4.85 10.30
C TYR A 378 -21.40 4.65 10.60
N ASP A 379 -20.97 5.09 11.79
CA ASP A 379 -19.63 4.81 12.32
C ASP A 379 -19.69 3.61 13.28
N PHE A 380 -19.16 2.48 12.82
CA PHE A 380 -19.02 1.27 13.62
C PHE A 380 -17.80 1.38 14.55
N LYS A 381 -18.05 1.31 15.86
CA LYS A 381 -17.05 1.32 16.93
C LYS A 381 -16.36 -0.04 17.11
N VAL A 382 -16.88 -1.08 16.47
CA VAL A 382 -16.25 -2.40 16.36
C VAL A 382 -15.50 -2.58 15.05
N TYR A 383 -14.53 -3.49 15.02
CA TYR A 383 -13.78 -3.87 13.83
C TYR A 383 -14.08 -5.31 13.44
N PHE A 384 -14.75 -5.52 12.31
CA PHE A 384 -14.87 -6.84 11.70
C PHE A 384 -13.57 -7.18 10.98
N LEU A 385 -12.92 -8.28 11.39
CA LEU A 385 -11.59 -8.64 10.90
C LEU A 385 -11.60 -8.90 9.39
N ASN A 386 -10.99 -8.00 8.62
CA ASN A 386 -10.79 -8.22 7.20
C ASN A 386 -9.72 -9.29 6.95
N LYS A 387 -10.13 -10.47 6.45
CA LYS A 387 -9.28 -11.64 6.19
C LYS A 387 -8.42 -11.46 4.93
N THR A 388 -7.37 -10.64 5.06
CA THR A 388 -6.48 -10.32 3.92
C THR A 388 -5.46 -11.42 3.60
N LYS A 389 -4.92 -11.42 2.37
CA LYS A 389 -3.79 -12.30 1.98
C LYS A 389 -2.58 -12.17 2.91
N ARG A 390 -2.39 -11.00 3.54
CA ARG A 390 -1.34 -10.75 4.53
C ARG A 390 -1.60 -11.53 5.82
N LEU A 391 -2.82 -11.47 6.36
CA LEU A 391 -3.18 -12.24 7.56
C LEU A 391 -3.17 -13.74 7.29
N ASN A 392 -3.56 -14.18 6.08
CA ASN A 392 -3.39 -15.58 5.69
C ASN A 392 -1.90 -15.99 5.72
N TYR A 393 -1.04 -15.21 5.08
CA TYR A 393 0.39 -15.51 5.02
C TYR A 393 1.08 -15.55 6.39
N PHE A 394 0.73 -14.63 7.30
CA PHE A 394 1.39 -14.51 8.60
C PHE A 394 0.70 -15.24 9.74
N LEU A 395 -0.62 -15.43 9.69
CA LEU A 395 -1.41 -15.97 10.80
C LEU A 395 -2.32 -17.12 10.38
N GLY A 396 -2.30 -17.56 9.12
CA GLY A 396 -3.16 -18.63 8.64
C GLY A 396 -4.65 -18.28 8.65
N ILE A 397 -4.99 -16.99 8.65
CA ILE A 397 -6.37 -16.49 8.62
C ILE A 397 -6.80 -16.38 7.16
N SER A 398 -7.46 -17.41 6.64
CA SER A 398 -7.91 -17.50 5.24
C SER A 398 -9.26 -16.82 5.03
N GLY A 399 -9.56 -16.41 3.79
CA GLY A 399 -10.87 -15.84 3.43
C GLY A 399 -12.00 -16.86 3.57
N ASP A 400 -11.72 -18.09 3.16
CA ASP A 400 -12.60 -19.26 3.26
C ASP A 400 -11.83 -20.35 4.03
N GLY A 401 -12.42 -20.92 5.08
CA GLY A 401 -11.80 -22.04 5.80
C GLY A 401 -12.11 -22.11 7.29
N ALA A 402 -12.49 -23.30 7.74
CA ALA A 402 -12.86 -23.63 9.12
C ALA A 402 -11.73 -23.48 10.15
N ASP A 403 -10.46 -23.42 9.71
CA ASP A 403 -9.30 -23.42 10.62
C ASP A 403 -8.86 -22.01 11.07
N THR A 404 -9.46 -20.93 10.55
CA THR A 404 -9.12 -19.55 10.95
C THR A 404 -9.22 -19.36 12.47
N MET A 405 -10.33 -19.78 13.07
CA MET A 405 -10.56 -19.64 14.51
C MET A 405 -9.56 -20.47 15.33
N LYS A 406 -9.27 -21.70 14.87
CA LYS A 406 -8.27 -22.59 15.50
C LYS A 406 -6.88 -21.97 15.47
N ASN A 407 -6.49 -21.36 14.35
CA ASN A 407 -5.18 -20.72 14.20
C ASN A 407 -5.04 -19.53 15.16
N ILE A 408 -6.07 -18.70 15.31
CA ILE A 408 -6.09 -17.62 16.30
C ILE A 408 -5.92 -18.20 17.71
N TRP A 409 -6.73 -19.19 18.08
CA TRP A 409 -6.62 -19.88 19.37
C TRP A 409 -5.21 -20.44 19.64
N ASN A 410 -4.56 -21.03 18.64
CA ASN A 410 -3.22 -21.58 18.80
C ASN A 410 -2.16 -20.51 19.11
N PHE A 411 -2.28 -19.27 18.60
CA PHE A 411 -1.38 -18.17 18.97
C PHE A 411 -1.59 -17.67 20.42
N TYR A 412 -2.76 -17.91 20.99
CA TYR A 412 -3.05 -17.64 22.41
C TYR A 412 -2.61 -18.79 23.33
N SER A 413 -2.80 -20.03 22.90
CA SER A 413 -2.58 -21.22 23.73
C SER A 413 -1.17 -21.81 23.59
N GLY A 414 -0.49 -21.60 22.45
CA GLY A 414 0.78 -22.24 22.14
C GLY A 414 0.67 -23.73 21.79
N LYS A 415 -0.54 -24.23 21.50
CA LYS A 415 -0.77 -25.62 21.10
C LYS A 415 -0.35 -25.87 19.64
N ASN A 416 -0.22 -27.13 19.23
CA ASN A 416 -0.04 -27.55 17.83
C ASN A 416 1.21 -27.02 17.11
N ASN A 417 2.34 -26.95 17.83
CA ASN A 417 3.62 -26.39 17.35
C ASN A 417 3.58 -24.88 17.05
N TYR A 418 2.58 -24.16 17.56
CA TYR A 418 2.54 -22.70 17.48
C TYR A 418 3.40 -22.10 18.57
N GLU A 419 4.05 -21.01 18.22
CA GLU A 419 4.64 -20.14 19.22
C GLU A 419 3.52 -19.41 19.97
N ASN A 420 3.59 -19.39 21.31
CA ASN A 420 2.63 -18.68 22.13
C ASN A 420 2.92 -17.17 22.12
N ILE A 421 2.47 -16.49 21.06
CA ILE A 421 2.69 -15.06 20.88
C ILE A 421 2.00 -14.27 21.99
N TYR A 422 0.83 -14.71 22.45
CA TYR A 422 0.14 -14.05 23.57
C TYR A 422 1.01 -14.01 24.84
N GLU A 423 1.55 -15.15 25.28
CA GLU A 423 2.41 -15.20 26.46
C GLU A 423 3.73 -14.44 26.25
N TYR A 424 4.29 -14.47 25.04
CA TYR A 424 5.45 -13.63 24.71
C TYR A 424 5.17 -12.14 24.93
N MET A 425 4.03 -11.65 24.45
CA MET A 425 3.65 -10.24 24.59
C MET A 425 3.30 -9.91 26.04
N LYS A 426 2.56 -10.78 26.72
CA LYS A 426 2.20 -10.63 28.13
C LYS A 426 3.45 -10.48 29.02
N LYS A 427 4.48 -11.32 28.82
CA LYS A 427 5.74 -11.23 29.56
C LYS A 427 6.51 -9.93 29.33
N LYS A 428 6.28 -9.27 28.20
CA LYS A 428 6.93 -7.99 27.87
C LYS A 428 6.17 -6.78 28.36
N ASN A 429 4.86 -6.89 28.51
CA ASN A 429 4.02 -5.77 28.85
C ASN A 429 4.34 -5.30 30.28
N GLN A 430 4.84 -4.07 30.39
CA GLN A 430 5.21 -3.42 31.65
C GLN A 430 4.18 -2.37 32.07
N ALA A 431 3.19 -2.07 31.21
CA ALA A 431 2.14 -1.13 31.55
C ALA A 431 1.26 -1.72 32.64
N GLU A 432 1.19 -1.04 33.78
CA GLU A 432 0.29 -1.39 34.88
C GLU A 432 -1.16 -1.49 34.38
N SER A 433 -1.83 -2.51 34.88
CA SER A 433 -3.14 -3.03 34.48
C SER A 433 -4.30 -2.07 34.79
N SER A 434 -4.34 -0.87 34.19
CA SER A 434 -5.47 0.07 34.37
C SER A 434 -6.33 0.30 33.11
N ASN A 435 -5.84 -0.03 31.91
CA ASN A 435 -6.61 0.16 30.68
C ASN A 435 -7.29 -1.14 30.20
N LYS A 436 -8.63 -1.16 30.21
CA LYS A 436 -9.49 -2.21 29.62
C LYS A 436 -8.99 -2.54 28.21
N VAL A 437 -8.64 -3.80 27.97
CA VAL A 437 -8.23 -4.28 26.64
C VAL A 437 -9.48 -4.62 25.86
N ASN A 438 -9.57 -4.11 24.62
CA ASN A 438 -10.69 -4.42 23.74
C ASN A 438 -10.81 -5.95 23.50
N PRO A 439 -12.04 -6.49 23.51
CA PRO A 439 -12.26 -7.92 23.30
C PRO A 439 -12.01 -8.31 21.84
N VAL A 440 -11.56 -9.56 21.66
CA VAL A 440 -11.54 -10.29 20.40
C VAL A 440 -12.59 -11.37 20.50
N ILE A 441 -13.56 -11.35 19.59
CA ILE A 441 -14.73 -12.21 19.63
C ILE A 441 -14.70 -13.12 18.40
N LEU A 442 -14.57 -14.43 18.62
CA LEU A 442 -14.73 -15.45 17.60
C LEU A 442 -16.23 -15.76 17.52
N LEU A 443 -16.88 -15.26 16.49
CA LEU A 443 -18.31 -15.45 16.24
C LEU A 443 -18.52 -16.69 15.37
N PHE A 444 -19.30 -17.63 15.90
CA PHE A 444 -19.70 -18.87 15.25
C PHE A 444 -21.22 -18.93 15.02
N ASP A 445 -21.61 -19.73 14.04
CA ASP A 445 -22.96 -20.28 13.98
C ASP A 445 -23.19 -21.24 15.17
N ASN A 446 -24.44 -21.43 15.60
CA ASN A 446 -24.76 -22.24 16.78
C ASN A 446 -24.95 -23.71 16.41
N GLU A 447 -23.83 -24.40 16.18
CA GLU A 447 -23.79 -25.72 15.56
C GLU A 447 -22.95 -26.70 16.41
N GLN A 448 -23.44 -27.02 17.61
CA GLN A 448 -22.72 -27.83 18.60
C GLN A 448 -22.86 -29.35 18.40
N LYS A 449 -23.86 -29.81 17.64
CA LYS A 449 -24.21 -31.24 17.50
C LYS A 449 -23.61 -31.86 16.22
N SER A 450 -23.68 -31.17 15.09
CA SER A 450 -23.20 -31.62 13.79
C SER A 450 -21.70 -31.40 13.62
N ASP A 451 -21.06 -32.07 12.64
CA ASP A 451 -19.62 -31.92 12.33
C ASP A 451 -19.30 -30.56 11.66
N ARG A 452 -19.61 -29.49 12.37
CA ARG A 452 -19.61 -28.11 11.90
C ARG A 452 -18.59 -27.27 12.69
N PRO A 453 -18.27 -26.04 12.23
CA PRO A 453 -17.12 -25.28 12.71
C PRO A 453 -17.06 -25.06 14.23
N LEU A 454 -18.20 -24.77 14.88
CA LEU A 454 -18.26 -24.62 16.34
C LEU A 454 -17.89 -25.91 17.07
N LYS A 455 -18.57 -27.03 16.78
CA LYS A 455 -18.24 -28.34 17.38
C LYS A 455 -16.78 -28.73 17.16
N LYS A 456 -16.27 -28.53 15.94
CA LYS A 456 -14.86 -28.76 15.57
C LYS A 456 -13.93 -27.91 16.42
N PHE A 457 -14.25 -26.65 16.65
CA PHE A 457 -13.45 -25.74 17.46
C PHE A 457 -13.46 -26.12 18.94
N LEU A 458 -14.64 -26.39 19.53
CA LEU A 458 -14.79 -26.80 20.94
C LEU A 458 -14.00 -28.08 21.22
N THR A 459 -14.16 -29.09 20.36
CA THR A 459 -13.42 -30.36 20.45
C THR A 459 -11.91 -30.14 20.33
N TYR A 460 -11.48 -29.30 19.38
CA TYR A 460 -10.05 -29.04 19.14
C TYR A 460 -9.39 -28.23 20.28
N SER A 461 -10.11 -27.26 20.83
CA SER A 461 -9.60 -26.36 21.87
C SER A 461 -9.63 -26.97 23.27
N ASP A 462 -10.44 -28.03 23.45
CA ASP A 462 -10.81 -28.63 24.74
C ASP A 462 -11.59 -27.64 25.61
N VAL A 463 -12.51 -26.90 24.98
CA VAL A 463 -13.40 -25.93 25.62
C VAL A 463 -14.79 -26.54 25.69
N LYS A 464 -15.35 -26.61 26.90
CA LYS A 464 -16.75 -27.01 27.12
C LYS A 464 -17.66 -25.79 27.03
N MET A 465 -18.87 -25.92 26.52
CA MET A 465 -19.88 -24.86 26.50
C MET A 465 -21.19 -25.49 26.98
N ASP A 466 -21.89 -24.81 27.88
CA ASP A 466 -23.13 -25.36 28.44
C ASP A 466 -24.28 -25.19 27.44
N ASP A 467 -25.29 -26.06 27.49
CA ASP A 467 -26.44 -25.98 26.59
C ASP A 467 -27.15 -24.62 26.73
N GLY A 468 -27.39 -23.95 25.61
CA GLY A 468 -28.01 -22.62 25.57
C GLY A 468 -27.07 -21.46 25.95
N GLN A 469 -25.84 -21.72 26.39
CA GLN A 469 -24.81 -20.68 26.52
C GLN A 469 -24.47 -20.18 25.11
N ILE A 470 -24.49 -18.86 24.90
CA ILE A 470 -24.10 -18.23 23.60
C ILE A 470 -22.76 -17.49 23.68
N PHE A 471 -22.14 -17.46 24.86
CA PHE A 471 -20.95 -16.68 25.13
C PHE A 471 -20.01 -17.41 26.10
N LYS A 472 -18.70 -17.39 25.83
CA LYS A 472 -17.68 -17.93 26.73
C LYS A 472 -16.33 -17.19 26.58
N GLN A 473 -15.75 -16.78 27.70
CA GLN A 473 -14.35 -16.32 27.71
C GLN A 473 -13.41 -17.51 27.49
N LEU A 474 -12.55 -17.42 26.48
CA LEU A 474 -11.59 -18.46 26.15
C LEU A 474 -10.25 -18.24 26.88
N LYS A 475 -9.61 -17.09 26.64
CA LYS A 475 -8.35 -16.72 27.26
C LYS A 475 -8.13 -15.22 27.20
N ALA A 476 -7.97 -14.57 28.36
CA ALA A 476 -7.73 -13.14 28.45
C ALA A 476 -8.78 -12.32 27.67
N ASN A 477 -8.40 -11.52 26.68
CA ASN A 477 -9.34 -10.74 25.87
C ASN A 477 -9.94 -11.54 24.69
N LEU A 478 -9.70 -12.84 24.58
CA LEU A 478 -10.30 -13.70 23.57
C LEU A 478 -11.57 -14.38 24.09
N PHE A 479 -12.66 -14.21 23.34
CA PHE A 479 -13.99 -14.70 23.65
C PHE A 479 -14.54 -15.50 22.47
N LEU A 480 -15.38 -16.49 22.78
CA LEU A 480 -16.23 -17.20 21.85
C LEU A 480 -17.65 -16.67 22.00
N GLN A 481 -18.29 -16.39 20.88
CA GLN A 481 -19.70 -16.02 20.80
C GLN A 481 -20.37 -16.92 19.75
N THR A 482 -21.59 -17.34 20.01
CA THR A 482 -22.45 -17.99 19.01
C THR A 482 -23.70 -17.13 18.80
N ILE A 483 -24.36 -17.31 17.66
CA ILE A 483 -25.72 -16.81 17.48
C ILE A 483 -26.69 -17.55 18.43
N PRO A 484 -27.86 -16.98 18.77
CA PRO A 484 -28.86 -17.70 19.57
C PRO A 484 -29.49 -18.83 18.76
N LEU A 485 -30.00 -19.85 19.46
CA LEU A 485 -30.95 -20.79 18.86
C LEU A 485 -32.26 -20.05 18.62
N ALA A 486 -32.85 -20.25 17.45
CA ALA A 486 -34.11 -19.62 17.06
C ALA A 486 -35.06 -20.65 16.45
N ASN A 487 -36.35 -20.32 16.40
CA ASN A 487 -37.38 -21.09 15.68
C ASN A 487 -37.49 -22.57 16.12
N GLY A 488 -37.12 -22.90 17.36
CA GLY A 488 -37.15 -24.27 17.87
C GLY A 488 -36.07 -25.20 17.29
N LEU A 489 -35.08 -24.64 16.58
CA LEU A 489 -33.98 -25.41 16.01
C LEU A 489 -32.96 -25.79 17.10
N GLU A 490 -32.37 -26.98 16.95
CA GLU A 490 -31.28 -27.45 17.83
C GLU A 490 -29.91 -26.95 17.38
N GLU A 491 -29.81 -26.47 16.14
CA GLU A 491 -28.64 -25.81 15.55
C GLU A 491 -29.11 -24.66 14.65
N CYS A 492 -28.37 -23.57 14.58
CA CYS A 492 -28.70 -22.43 13.73
C CYS A 492 -27.48 -21.89 12.98
N GLU A 493 -27.70 -21.51 11.72
CA GLU A 493 -26.87 -20.58 10.96
C GLU A 493 -27.41 -19.16 11.11
N ILE A 494 -26.61 -18.12 10.81
CA ILE A 494 -27.06 -16.73 10.97
C ILE A 494 -28.33 -16.40 10.17
N GLU A 495 -28.53 -17.05 9.02
CA GLU A 495 -29.74 -16.87 8.24
C GLU A 495 -31.00 -17.46 8.90
N ASP A 496 -30.87 -18.43 9.81
CA ASP A 496 -31.99 -19.01 10.57
C ASP A 496 -32.63 -18.03 11.56
N LEU A 497 -31.97 -16.90 11.83
CA LEU A 497 -32.52 -15.84 12.68
C LEU A 497 -33.64 -15.05 11.97
N TYR A 498 -33.74 -15.12 10.64
CA TYR A 498 -34.78 -14.42 9.89
C TYR A 498 -36.12 -15.18 9.88
N GLN A 499 -37.21 -14.42 9.77
CA GLN A 499 -38.53 -14.99 9.52
C GLN A 499 -38.64 -15.56 8.10
N LYS A 500 -39.63 -16.44 7.86
CA LYS A 500 -39.79 -17.15 6.59
C LYS A 500 -40.02 -16.20 5.40
N GLU A 501 -40.67 -15.07 5.64
CA GLU A 501 -40.99 -14.05 4.65
C GLU A 501 -39.71 -13.46 4.06
N VAL A 502 -38.73 -13.16 4.92
CA VAL A 502 -37.43 -12.62 4.51
C VAL A 502 -36.61 -13.68 3.79
N LEU A 503 -36.63 -14.93 4.27
CA LEU A 503 -35.93 -16.06 3.62
C LEU A 503 -36.51 -16.41 2.24
N ASN A 504 -37.78 -16.11 1.98
CA ASN A 504 -38.46 -16.41 0.73
C ASN A 504 -38.44 -15.26 -0.29
N VAL A 505 -37.63 -14.22 -0.06
CA VAL A 505 -37.53 -13.08 -0.97
C VAL A 505 -37.10 -13.50 -2.38
N ILE A 506 -37.70 -12.85 -3.38
CA ILE A 506 -37.39 -13.04 -4.80
C ILE A 506 -36.61 -11.82 -5.29
N ILE A 507 -35.40 -12.04 -5.81
CA ILE A 507 -34.53 -11.00 -6.35
C ILE A 507 -34.28 -11.33 -7.82
N ASN A 508 -34.68 -10.43 -8.73
CA ASN A 508 -34.54 -10.63 -10.18
C ASN A 508 -35.09 -12.00 -10.66
N GLY A 509 -36.22 -12.43 -10.11
CA GLY A 509 -36.86 -13.71 -10.43
C GLY A 509 -36.23 -14.95 -9.77
N LYS A 510 -35.18 -14.79 -8.96
CA LYS A 510 -34.47 -15.89 -8.28
C LYS A 510 -34.83 -15.97 -6.80
N LYS A 511 -34.82 -17.17 -6.23
CA LYS A 511 -35.07 -17.44 -4.80
C LYS A 511 -33.77 -17.62 -4.03
N PHE A 512 -33.77 -17.34 -2.73
CA PHE A 512 -32.61 -17.60 -1.89
C PHE A 512 -32.36 -19.11 -1.76
N CYS A 513 -31.09 -19.54 -1.91
CA CYS A 513 -30.64 -20.88 -1.56
C CYS A 513 -29.31 -20.80 -0.80
N ARG A 514 -29.16 -21.62 0.24
CA ARG A 514 -27.93 -21.68 1.04
C ARG A 514 -26.79 -22.38 0.32
N ASN A 515 -27.12 -23.37 -0.52
CA ASN A 515 -26.18 -24.15 -1.32
C ASN A 515 -26.32 -23.73 -2.79
N GLU A 516 -25.31 -23.02 -3.31
CA GLU A 516 -25.34 -22.41 -4.66
C GLU A 516 -25.30 -23.44 -5.81
N GLU A 517 -25.14 -24.74 -5.53
CA GLU A 517 -24.67 -25.73 -6.52
C GLU A 517 -25.71 -26.22 -7.53
N ASP A 518 -27.03 -26.03 -7.33
CA ASP A 518 -28.02 -26.76 -8.15
C ASP A 518 -28.67 -25.97 -9.30
N ASP A 519 -28.77 -24.63 -9.29
CA ASP A 519 -29.31 -23.86 -10.43
C ASP A 519 -29.08 -22.34 -10.27
N SER A 520 -28.02 -21.80 -10.89
CA SER A 520 -27.72 -20.36 -10.84
C SER A 520 -28.74 -19.48 -11.58
N GLU A 521 -29.63 -20.05 -12.41
CA GLU A 521 -30.71 -19.31 -13.08
C GLU A 521 -31.93 -19.14 -12.18
N LYS A 522 -32.17 -20.08 -11.24
CA LYS A 522 -33.32 -20.05 -10.32
C LYS A 522 -32.99 -19.54 -8.91
N TYR A 523 -31.73 -19.66 -8.48
CA TYR A 523 -31.35 -19.32 -7.11
C TYR A 523 -30.24 -18.28 -7.01
N PHE A 524 -30.22 -17.55 -5.89
CA PHE A 524 -29.11 -16.70 -5.49
C PHE A 524 -28.58 -17.14 -4.12
N GLY A 525 -27.27 -16.98 -3.89
CA GLY A 525 -26.60 -17.46 -2.68
C GLY A 525 -26.51 -16.46 -1.53
N LYS A 526 -25.84 -16.89 -0.44
CA LYS A 526 -25.68 -16.13 0.82
C LYS A 526 -25.15 -14.71 0.60
N HIS A 527 -24.24 -14.51 -0.35
CA HIS A 527 -23.69 -13.18 -0.59
C HIS A 527 -24.74 -12.19 -1.09
N ILE A 528 -25.51 -12.56 -2.10
CA ILE A 528 -26.57 -11.70 -2.67
C ILE A 528 -27.65 -11.45 -1.61
N PHE A 529 -28.01 -12.48 -0.84
CA PHE A 529 -28.94 -12.35 0.28
C PHE A 529 -28.46 -11.30 1.31
N SER A 530 -27.22 -11.43 1.78
CA SER A 530 -26.65 -10.51 2.78
C SER A 530 -26.55 -9.05 2.31
N VAL A 531 -26.34 -8.82 1.00
CA VAL A 531 -26.37 -7.47 0.40
C VAL A 531 -27.79 -6.92 0.39
N TYR A 532 -28.77 -7.72 -0.05
CA TYR A 532 -30.17 -7.34 -0.05
C TYR A 532 -30.66 -6.95 1.36
N ILE A 533 -30.33 -7.75 2.37
CA ILE A 533 -30.65 -7.46 3.77
C ILE A 533 -30.06 -6.12 4.23
N MET A 534 -28.84 -5.80 3.81
CA MET A 534 -28.20 -4.53 4.18
C MET A 534 -28.83 -3.32 3.48
N GLU A 535 -29.28 -3.47 2.24
CA GLU A 535 -30.01 -2.41 1.52
C GLU A 535 -31.40 -2.17 2.11
N HIS A 536 -32.07 -3.23 2.59
CA HIS A 536 -33.45 -3.20 3.11
C HIS A 536 -33.52 -3.31 4.64
N TYR A 537 -32.43 -2.98 5.34
CA TYR A 537 -32.32 -3.20 6.79
C TYR A 537 -33.44 -2.53 7.62
N ASN A 538 -34.01 -1.44 7.11
CA ASN A 538 -35.12 -0.74 7.76
C ASN A 538 -36.44 -1.52 7.74
N GLU A 539 -36.63 -2.41 6.76
CA GLU A 539 -37.87 -3.17 6.53
C GLU A 539 -37.81 -4.58 7.14
N VAL A 540 -36.60 -5.09 7.36
CA VAL A 540 -36.34 -6.42 7.90
C VAL A 540 -36.50 -6.43 9.43
N ASP A 541 -37.16 -7.47 9.95
CA ASP A 541 -37.21 -7.76 11.39
C ASP A 541 -35.92 -8.46 11.84
N PHE A 542 -35.21 -7.84 12.79
CA PHE A 542 -33.99 -8.34 13.40
C PHE A 542 -34.18 -8.72 14.87
N SER A 543 -35.41 -8.93 15.36
CA SER A 543 -35.67 -9.21 16.77
C SER A 543 -34.88 -10.41 17.31
N ASN A 544 -34.71 -11.46 16.50
CA ASN A 544 -33.90 -12.65 16.86
C ASN A 544 -32.38 -12.38 16.91
N PHE A 545 -31.89 -11.23 16.43
CA PHE A 545 -30.50 -10.81 16.56
C PHE A 545 -30.23 -10.09 17.89
N LEU A 546 -31.26 -9.59 18.58
CA LEU A 546 -31.08 -8.85 19.83
C LEU A 546 -30.26 -9.61 20.88
N PRO A 547 -30.47 -10.92 21.14
CA PRO A 547 -29.70 -11.64 22.15
C PRO A 547 -28.18 -11.65 21.90
N ILE A 548 -27.76 -11.79 20.63
CA ILE A 548 -26.33 -11.75 20.30
C ILE A 548 -25.79 -10.31 20.38
N LEU A 549 -26.56 -9.31 19.94
CA LEU A 549 -26.12 -7.91 20.03
C LEU A 549 -25.98 -7.45 21.49
N ASP A 550 -26.97 -7.76 22.34
CA ASP A 550 -26.93 -7.50 23.78
C ASP A 550 -25.74 -8.20 24.45
N SER A 551 -25.49 -9.46 24.08
CA SER A 551 -24.35 -10.24 24.60
C SER A 551 -23.01 -9.59 24.24
N ILE A 552 -22.79 -9.22 22.98
CA ILE A 552 -21.55 -8.57 22.55
C ILE A 552 -21.45 -7.18 23.22
N ASP A 553 -22.57 -6.44 23.38
CA ASP A 553 -22.59 -5.10 23.99
C ASP A 553 -22.11 -5.09 25.43
N SER A 554 -22.47 -6.13 26.18
CA SER A 554 -21.95 -6.31 27.55
C SER A 554 -20.42 -6.46 27.66
N LEU A 555 -19.72 -6.78 26.56
CA LEU A 555 -18.27 -7.01 26.55
C LEU A 555 -17.46 -5.77 26.21
N ILE A 556 -18.06 -4.85 25.47
CA ILE A 556 -17.42 -3.65 24.91
C ILE A 556 -17.49 -2.54 25.95
#